data_AF-A0AAE1KCQ3-F1
#
_entry.id   AF-A0AAE1KCQ3-F1
#
_cell.length_a   1.000
_cell.length_b   1.000
_cell.length_c   1.000
_cell.angle_alpha   90.00
_cell.angle_beta   90.00
_cell.angle_gamma   90.00
#
_symmetry.space_group_name_H-M   'P 1'
#
loop_
_entity.id
_entity.type
_entity.pdbx_description
1 polymer ?
#
loop_
_entity_poly.entity_id
_entity_poly.type
_entity_poly.pdbx_seq_one_letter_code
_entity_poly.pdbx_strand_id
1 'polypeptide(L)'
;MKRDLQLIQSTEQASSDKEKIERRKLQRRSMMVSEECRVYTKVCIICEKDKFMPGSRTRERLTQCVELRSDDTFRNTAISKQDNRILALLSMDLVAAEGQYHRSCYRSYTKTRPQMIPKETDSEEYPGVVKDSFEKLFAYIREYVFENPRVIKLTELTTKLTSWMLDGGIHMVKDSTKKHVRRNLETEFGVSLQFVHDAKGKVLVYPDNLPRDELVKQNVFLMDTVQDLESKGDIEGLLKKSGNLKGFLQHLIAEPQDEASLSPRIQHLIESVGQDIVHGVTRGQLKPPKHLMLPYAIKTLTGSVELIRMIFRLGHCVSYTQVEELESAVCIQKLESHTDESVPMPEQIQPLIPTTLAWDRVGINPEWGWYISSSKWHCSATYSVWTTSS
;
A
#
# COMPACT_ATOMS: atom_id res chain seq x y z
N MET A 1 -58.60 35.97 22.01
CA MET A 1 -58.32 35.67 20.58
C MET A 1 -57.22 36.54 19.97
N LYS A 2 -57.37 37.86 19.79
CA LYS A 2 -56.28 38.67 19.17
C LYS A 2 -55.00 38.77 20.02
N ARG A 3 -55.12 38.81 21.36
CA ARG A 3 -53.95 38.84 22.28
C ARG A 3 -53.19 37.51 22.32
N ASP A 4 -53.90 36.39 22.27
CA ASP A 4 -53.29 35.05 22.34
C ASP A 4 -52.52 34.72 21.05
N LEU A 5 -53.04 35.16 19.89
CA LEU A 5 -52.36 35.07 18.60
C LEU A 5 -51.07 35.90 18.54
N GLN A 6 -51.06 37.09 19.14
CA GLN A 6 -49.85 37.92 19.24
C GLN A 6 -48.81 37.31 20.18
N LEU A 7 -49.26 36.65 21.26
CA LEU A 7 -48.36 35.95 22.18
C LEU A 7 -47.64 34.81 21.45
N ILE A 8 -48.38 33.97 20.72
CA ILE A 8 -47.84 32.84 19.95
C ILE A 8 -46.84 33.32 18.89
N GLN A 9 -47.17 34.35 18.12
CA GLN A 9 -46.28 34.93 17.10
C GLN A 9 -44.98 35.49 17.71
N SER A 10 -45.07 36.13 18.88
CA SER A 10 -43.89 36.65 19.59
C SER A 10 -42.99 35.54 20.15
N THR A 11 -43.56 34.44 20.63
CA THR A 11 -42.78 33.25 21.05
C THR A 11 -42.15 32.52 19.86
N GLU A 12 -42.84 32.44 18.72
CA GLU A 12 -42.30 31.83 17.49
C GLU A 12 -41.14 32.66 16.94
N GLN A 13 -41.27 33.99 16.91
CA GLN A 13 -40.18 34.90 16.52
C GLN A 13 -39.00 34.83 17.49
N ALA A 14 -39.25 34.79 18.81
CA ALA A 14 -38.19 34.62 19.80
C ALA A 14 -37.47 33.26 19.68
N SER A 15 -38.18 32.20 19.28
CA SER A 15 -37.58 30.88 19.00
C SER A 15 -36.74 30.86 17.72
N SER A 16 -37.23 31.49 16.65
CA SER A 16 -36.52 31.63 15.36
C SER A 16 -35.27 32.49 15.49
N ASP A 17 -35.33 33.56 16.27
CA ASP A 17 -34.18 34.43 16.52
C ASP A 17 -33.12 33.76 17.40
N LYS A 18 -33.53 32.96 18.40
CA LYS A 18 -32.61 32.12 19.18
C LYS A 18 -31.91 31.09 18.29
N GLU A 19 -32.65 30.41 17.41
CA GLU A 19 -32.09 29.44 16.48
C GLU A 19 -31.14 30.09 15.46
N LYS A 20 -31.47 31.29 14.95
CA LYS A 20 -30.58 32.07 14.07
C LYS A 20 -29.32 32.57 14.79
N ILE A 21 -29.42 32.97 16.05
CA ILE A 21 -28.26 33.38 16.87
C ILE A 21 -27.35 32.17 17.15
N GLU A 22 -27.94 31.01 17.42
CA GLU A 22 -27.19 29.77 17.66
C GLU A 22 -26.50 29.28 16.38
N ARG A 23 -27.19 29.31 15.24
CA ARG A 23 -26.60 29.06 13.91
C ARG A 23 -25.47 30.04 13.59
N ARG A 24 -25.63 31.34 13.87
CA ARG A 24 -24.56 32.35 13.70
C ARG A 24 -23.38 32.13 14.66
N LYS A 25 -23.59 31.62 15.87
CA LYS A 25 -22.52 31.22 16.80
C LYS A 25 -21.78 29.97 16.33
N LEU A 26 -22.48 29.00 15.74
CA LEU A 26 -21.89 27.82 15.09
C LEU A 26 -21.10 28.22 13.82
N GLN A 27 -21.64 29.13 13.01
CA GLN A 27 -20.95 29.67 11.81
C GLN A 27 -19.70 30.47 12.18
N ARG A 28 -19.75 31.33 13.20
CA ARG A 28 -18.57 32.06 13.71
C ARG A 28 -17.53 31.15 14.35
N ARG A 29 -17.94 30.02 14.96
CA ARG A 29 -16.99 29.00 15.47
C ARG A 29 -16.33 28.19 14.34
N SER A 30 -16.95 28.13 13.16
CA SER A 30 -16.35 27.58 11.94
C SER A 30 -15.36 28.54 11.26
N MET A 31 -15.27 29.81 11.69
CA MET A 31 -14.30 30.80 11.18
C MET A 31 -12.91 30.66 11.82
N MET A 32 -12.47 29.44 12.13
CA MET A 32 -11.05 29.20 12.45
C MET A 32 -10.17 29.10 11.20
N VAL A 33 -10.78 29.22 10.01
CA VAL A 33 -10.10 29.22 8.70
C VAL A 33 -9.87 30.67 8.30
N SER A 34 -8.64 31.00 7.89
CA SER A 34 -8.34 32.32 7.32
C SER A 34 -9.23 32.59 6.11
N GLU A 35 -9.84 33.77 6.01
CA GLU A 35 -10.69 34.15 4.85
C GLU A 35 -9.92 34.12 3.52
N GLU A 36 -8.58 34.06 3.57
CA GLU A 36 -7.68 34.03 2.40
C GLU A 36 -6.93 32.69 2.23
N CYS A 37 -7.11 31.69 3.11
CA CYS A 37 -6.42 30.39 2.96
C CYS A 37 -7.15 29.24 3.66
N ARG A 38 -7.17 28.04 3.02
CA ARG A 38 -7.79 26.79 3.52
C ARG A 38 -7.11 26.18 4.76
N VAL A 39 -6.44 27.00 5.56
CA VAL A 39 -5.57 26.63 6.67
C VAL A 39 -6.15 27.19 7.97
N TYR A 40 -6.01 26.46 9.07
CA TYR A 40 -6.43 26.93 10.38
C TYR A 40 -5.55 28.07 10.90
N THR A 41 -6.18 29.00 11.62
CA THR A 41 -5.48 30.05 12.36
C THR A 41 -4.48 29.44 13.35
N LYS A 42 -3.35 30.12 13.57
CA LYS A 42 -2.22 29.66 14.41
C LYS A 42 -2.57 29.69 15.91
N VAL A 43 -3.53 28.88 16.31
CA VAL A 43 -4.06 28.73 17.67
C VAL A 43 -4.27 27.24 17.93
N CYS A 44 -4.18 26.81 19.20
CA CYS A 44 -4.40 25.41 19.54
C CYS A 44 -5.85 24.97 19.25
N ILE A 45 -6.03 23.97 18.39
CA ILE A 45 -7.35 23.41 18.03
C ILE A 45 -8.13 22.80 19.22
N ILE A 46 -7.43 22.46 20.31
CA ILE A 46 -8.03 21.83 21.50
C ILE A 46 -8.54 22.88 22.49
N CYS A 47 -7.74 23.89 22.81
CA CYS A 47 -8.07 24.85 23.88
C CYS A 47 -8.35 26.27 23.40
N GLU A 48 -8.11 26.58 22.12
CA GLU A 48 -8.39 27.87 21.47
C GLU A 48 -7.76 29.09 22.17
N LYS A 49 -6.72 28.87 22.97
CA LYS A 49 -6.09 29.87 23.86
C LYS A 49 -4.61 29.65 23.95
N ASP A 50 -3.85 30.72 24.18
CA ASP A 50 -2.45 30.62 24.59
C ASP A 50 -2.34 29.98 25.98
N LYS A 51 -1.42 29.01 26.09
CA LYS A 51 -1.16 28.29 27.35
C LYS A 51 0.24 28.62 27.85
N PHE A 52 0.41 28.72 29.17
CA PHE A 52 1.71 28.95 29.81
C PHE A 52 2.23 27.66 30.44
N MET A 53 3.56 27.51 30.47
CA MET A 53 4.20 26.36 31.11
C MET A 53 3.99 26.40 32.63
N PRO A 54 3.76 25.25 33.29
CA PRO A 54 3.56 25.21 34.73
C PRO A 54 4.81 25.74 35.46
N GLY A 55 4.63 26.70 36.37
CA GLY A 55 5.70 27.31 37.15
C GLY A 55 6.52 28.38 36.42
N SER A 56 6.15 28.78 35.20
CA SER A 56 6.85 29.81 34.42
C SER A 56 5.87 30.77 33.74
N ARG A 57 6.32 32.01 33.47
CA ARG A 57 5.57 32.99 32.66
C ARG A 57 5.81 32.82 31.15
N THR A 58 6.52 31.76 30.74
CA THR A 58 6.77 31.44 29.33
C THR A 58 5.59 30.70 28.70
N ARG A 59 5.18 31.13 27.50
CA ARG A 59 4.13 30.47 26.71
C ARG A 59 4.60 29.09 26.22
N GLU A 60 3.71 28.11 26.31
CA GLU A 60 3.91 26.79 25.71
C GLU A 60 3.83 26.93 24.18
N ARG A 61 4.79 26.34 23.46
CA ARG A 61 4.82 26.41 22.00
C ARG A 61 3.75 25.51 21.37
N LEU A 62 3.15 25.99 20.29
CA LEU A 62 2.26 25.20 19.43
C LEU A 62 3.09 24.19 18.61
N THR A 63 2.55 22.99 18.47
CA THR A 63 3.05 21.90 17.61
C THR A 63 2.08 21.74 16.46
N GLN A 64 2.58 21.76 15.23
CA GLN A 64 1.77 21.56 14.03
C GLN A 64 1.55 20.05 13.79
N CYS A 65 0.37 19.71 13.29
CA CYS A 65 0.05 18.38 12.82
C CYS A 65 0.73 18.16 11.47
N VAL A 66 1.73 17.29 11.42
CA VAL A 66 2.49 16.97 10.19
C VAL A 66 2.36 15.51 9.75
N GLU A 67 1.88 14.64 10.64
CA GLU A 67 1.75 13.19 10.38
C GLU A 67 0.28 12.76 10.36
N LEU A 68 -0.10 11.93 9.38
CA LEU A 68 -1.44 11.35 9.27
C LEU A 68 -1.86 10.56 10.52
N ARG A 69 -0.91 9.89 11.18
CA ARG A 69 -1.16 9.16 12.45
C ARG A 69 -1.65 10.07 13.58
N SER A 70 -1.25 11.34 13.58
CA SER A 70 -1.73 12.31 14.55
C SER A 70 -3.20 12.66 14.31
N ASP A 71 -3.62 12.79 13.03
CA ASP A 71 -5.02 13.01 12.63
C ASP A 71 -5.92 11.84 13.08
N ASP A 72 -5.51 10.60 12.79
CA ASP A 72 -6.22 9.39 13.18
C ASP A 72 -6.45 9.33 14.70
N THR A 73 -5.42 9.70 15.47
CA THR A 73 -5.49 9.70 16.94
C THR A 73 -6.51 10.74 17.43
N PHE A 74 -6.54 11.93 16.84
CA PHE A 74 -7.54 12.94 17.15
C PHE A 74 -8.96 12.47 16.80
N ARG A 75 -9.13 11.88 15.61
CA ARG A 75 -10.43 11.37 15.13
C ARG A 75 -10.99 10.30 16.02
N ASN A 76 -10.20 9.29 16.34
CA ASN A 76 -10.62 8.20 17.22
C ASN A 76 -10.95 8.71 18.63
N THR A 77 -10.14 9.64 19.16
CA THR A 77 -10.38 10.24 20.49
C THR A 77 -11.64 11.09 20.50
N ALA A 78 -11.90 11.89 19.46
CA ALA A 78 -13.07 12.75 19.36
C ALA A 78 -14.37 11.95 19.17
N ILE A 79 -14.33 10.87 18.38
CA ILE A 79 -15.44 9.90 18.25
C ILE A 79 -15.73 9.27 19.62
N SER A 80 -14.69 8.78 20.30
CA SER A 80 -14.81 8.14 21.61
C SER A 80 -15.38 9.08 22.68
N LYS A 81 -15.04 10.37 22.62
CA LYS A 81 -15.52 11.40 23.55
C LYS A 81 -16.83 12.07 23.12
N GLN A 82 -17.37 11.74 21.94
CA GLN A 82 -18.50 12.44 21.31
C GLN A 82 -18.26 13.97 21.26
N ASP A 83 -17.01 14.37 21.00
CA ASP A 83 -16.62 15.78 20.97
C ASP A 83 -16.95 16.37 19.59
N ASN A 84 -18.21 16.78 19.44
CA ASN A 84 -18.75 17.33 18.19
C ASN A 84 -17.96 18.53 17.66
N ARG A 85 -17.25 19.27 18.52
CA ARG A 85 -16.44 20.42 18.10
C ARG A 85 -15.17 19.96 17.39
N ILE A 86 -14.43 19.04 18.01
CA ILE A 86 -13.23 18.49 17.38
C ILE A 86 -13.62 17.66 16.14
N LEU A 87 -14.73 16.92 16.18
CA LEU A 87 -15.24 16.19 15.01
C LEU A 87 -15.55 17.14 13.82
N ALA A 88 -16.10 18.33 14.09
CA ALA A 88 -16.33 19.32 13.05
C ALA A 88 -15.02 19.86 12.45
N LEU A 89 -13.97 20.07 13.26
CA LEU A 89 -12.64 20.44 12.75
C LEU A 89 -12.01 19.30 11.94
N LEU A 90 -12.19 18.06 12.37
CA LEU A 90 -11.70 16.87 11.66
C LEU A 90 -12.49 16.52 10.40
N SER A 91 -13.50 17.31 10.02
CA SER A 91 -14.11 17.21 8.69
C SER A 91 -13.12 17.56 7.58
N MET A 92 -12.05 18.29 7.91
CA MET A 92 -10.88 18.53 7.08
C MET A 92 -9.67 17.77 7.63
N ASP A 93 -8.72 17.44 6.76
CA ASP A 93 -7.44 16.83 7.13
C ASP A 93 -6.59 17.85 7.92
N LEU A 94 -6.23 17.53 9.17
CA LEU A 94 -5.47 18.46 10.03
C LEU A 94 -4.06 18.74 9.52
N VAL A 95 -3.46 17.84 8.75
CA VAL A 95 -2.14 18.06 8.14
C VAL A 95 -2.27 19.07 7.01
N ALA A 96 -3.26 18.88 6.13
CA ALA A 96 -3.54 19.80 5.03
C ALA A 96 -4.03 21.17 5.50
N ALA A 97 -4.78 21.22 6.61
CA ALA A 97 -5.28 22.44 7.23
C ALA A 97 -4.28 23.07 8.23
N GLU A 98 -3.04 22.59 8.28
CA GLU A 98 -1.96 22.99 9.21
C GLU A 98 -2.42 23.16 10.67
N GLY A 99 -3.29 22.26 11.15
CA GLY A 99 -3.83 22.31 12.50
C GLY A 99 -2.71 22.29 13.56
N GLN A 100 -2.81 23.17 14.55
CA GLN A 100 -1.78 23.31 15.60
C GLN A 100 -2.35 23.01 16.99
N TYR A 101 -1.52 22.51 17.90
CA TYR A 101 -1.93 22.21 19.28
C TYR A 101 -0.78 22.35 20.28
N HIS A 102 -1.10 22.60 21.55
CA HIS A 102 -0.12 22.48 22.64
C HIS A 102 0.14 21.01 22.94
N ARG A 103 1.40 20.61 23.17
CA ARG A 103 1.75 19.21 23.50
C ARG A 103 1.03 18.74 24.77
N SER A 104 0.88 19.61 25.75
CA SER A 104 0.15 19.31 26.99
C SER A 104 -1.35 19.13 26.74
N CYS A 105 -1.95 19.91 25.82
CA CYS A 105 -3.34 19.77 25.44
C CYS A 105 -3.57 18.49 24.63
N TYR A 106 -2.67 18.16 23.69
CA TYR A 106 -2.70 16.87 23.00
C TYR A 106 -2.66 15.74 23.99
N ARG A 107 -1.64 15.70 24.85
CA ARG A 107 -1.50 14.66 25.87
C ARG A 107 -2.74 14.57 26.74
N SER A 108 -3.31 15.68 27.20
CA SER A 108 -4.52 15.66 28.04
C SER A 108 -5.76 15.22 27.26
N TYR A 109 -5.85 15.57 25.98
CA TYR A 109 -6.99 15.28 25.13
C TYR A 109 -6.97 13.82 24.67
N THR A 110 -5.82 13.29 24.24
CA THR A 110 -5.65 11.89 23.84
C THR A 110 -5.42 10.95 25.02
N LYS A 111 -5.24 11.47 26.25
CA LYS A 111 -5.32 10.65 27.46
C LYS A 111 -6.73 10.09 27.56
N THR A 112 -6.86 8.83 27.21
CA THR A 112 -7.94 7.97 27.66
C THR A 112 -7.88 7.98 29.20
N ARG A 113 -8.83 8.68 29.85
CA ARG A 113 -9.28 8.17 31.15
C ARG A 113 -9.67 6.71 30.89
N PRO A 114 -9.36 5.75 31.76
CA PRO A 114 -10.07 4.49 31.74
C PRO A 114 -11.53 4.91 31.74
N GLN A 115 -12.20 4.72 30.61
CA GLN A 115 -13.64 4.85 30.61
C GLN A 115 -14.08 3.90 31.71
N MET A 116 -15.14 4.27 32.42
CA MET A 116 -15.99 3.21 32.92
C MET A 116 -16.39 2.44 31.66
N ILE A 117 -15.59 1.40 31.34
CA ILE A 117 -16.07 0.22 30.66
C ILE A 117 -17.41 0.00 31.36
N PRO A 118 -18.56 0.01 30.64
CA PRO A 118 -19.80 -0.46 31.23
C PRO A 118 -19.39 -1.69 32.01
N LYS A 119 -19.52 -1.63 33.34
CA LYS A 119 -19.01 -2.65 34.27
C LYS A 119 -19.17 -3.95 33.51
N GLU A 120 -18.06 -4.66 33.21
CA GLU A 120 -18.16 -6.00 32.65
C GLU A 120 -19.06 -6.71 33.67
N THR A 121 -20.36 -6.71 33.43
CA THR A 121 -21.15 -7.88 33.63
C THR A 121 -20.39 -8.83 32.73
N ASP A 122 -19.46 -9.57 33.33
CA ASP A 122 -19.26 -10.94 32.91
C ASP A 122 -20.69 -11.43 32.69
N SER A 123 -21.14 -11.42 31.44
CA SER A 123 -22.27 -12.24 31.10
C SER A 123 -21.81 -13.60 31.61
N GLU A 124 -22.61 -14.25 32.45
CA GLU A 124 -22.28 -15.59 32.96
C GLU A 124 -21.92 -16.55 31.80
N GLU A 125 -22.32 -16.17 30.59
CA GLU A 125 -22.03 -16.73 29.28
C GLU A 125 -20.57 -16.63 28.79
N TYR A 126 -19.80 -15.57 29.10
CA TYR A 126 -18.43 -15.39 28.55
C TYR A 126 -17.46 -16.51 28.96
N PRO A 127 -17.33 -16.89 30.25
CA PRO A 127 -16.48 -18.01 30.65
C PRO A 127 -16.94 -19.34 30.03
N GLY A 128 -18.25 -19.53 29.87
CA GLY A 128 -18.84 -20.73 29.27
C GLY A 128 -18.48 -20.88 27.79
N VAL A 129 -18.68 -19.82 27.00
CA VAL A 129 -18.35 -19.82 25.55
C VAL A 129 -16.84 -19.93 25.33
N VAL A 130 -16.02 -19.30 26.17
CA VAL A 130 -14.54 -19.47 26.12
C VAL A 130 -14.18 -20.93 26.31
N LYS A 131 -14.74 -21.59 27.34
CA LYS A 131 -14.48 -23.00 27.64
C LYS A 131 -14.90 -23.91 26.47
N ASP A 132 -16.12 -23.76 25.97
CA ASP A 132 -16.63 -24.51 24.80
C ASP A 132 -15.76 -24.29 23.56
N SER A 133 -15.31 -23.05 23.32
CA SER A 133 -14.42 -22.74 22.20
C SER A 133 -13.05 -23.40 22.34
N PHE A 134 -12.50 -23.51 23.56
CA PHE A 134 -11.27 -24.24 23.81
C PHE A 134 -11.47 -25.75 23.66
N GLU A 135 -12.59 -26.31 24.11
CA GLU A 135 -12.92 -27.73 23.90
C GLU A 135 -13.00 -28.07 22.40
N LYS A 136 -13.64 -27.21 21.60
CA LYS A 136 -13.63 -27.30 20.13
C LYS A 136 -12.23 -27.20 19.54
N LEU A 137 -11.38 -26.31 20.06
CA LEU A 137 -9.99 -26.20 19.63
C LEU A 137 -9.19 -27.46 19.95
N PHE A 138 -9.39 -28.04 21.11
CA PHE A 138 -8.71 -29.28 21.51
C PHE A 138 -9.16 -30.45 20.63
N ALA A 139 -10.46 -30.57 20.35
CA ALA A 139 -11.00 -31.55 19.42
C ALA A 139 -10.38 -31.37 18.02
N TYR A 140 -10.33 -30.14 17.51
CA TYR A 140 -9.71 -29.85 16.22
C TYR A 140 -8.22 -30.25 16.16
N ILE A 141 -7.47 -30.01 17.23
CA ILE A 141 -6.06 -30.41 17.29
C ILE A 141 -5.95 -31.93 17.25
N ARG A 142 -6.75 -32.64 18.05
CA ARG A 142 -6.78 -34.11 18.09
C ARG A 142 -7.17 -34.74 16.74
N GLU A 143 -8.19 -34.20 16.10
CA GLU A 143 -8.73 -34.76 14.85
C GLU A 143 -7.91 -34.35 13.63
N TYR A 144 -7.46 -33.11 13.52
CA TYR A 144 -6.87 -32.62 12.26
C TYR A 144 -5.37 -32.38 12.33
N VAL A 145 -4.83 -32.00 13.49
CA VAL A 145 -3.39 -31.68 13.62
C VAL A 145 -2.58 -32.93 13.91
N PHE A 146 -3.09 -33.84 14.74
CA PHE A 146 -2.43 -35.12 15.01
C PHE A 146 -2.64 -36.15 13.88
N GLU A 147 -3.80 -36.17 13.21
CA GLU A 147 -4.05 -37.09 12.08
C GLU A 147 -3.27 -36.68 10.83
N ASN A 148 -3.08 -35.38 10.61
CA ASN A 148 -2.25 -34.84 9.53
C ASN A 148 -1.12 -33.96 10.11
N PRO A 149 -0.03 -34.60 10.61
CA PRO A 149 1.06 -33.89 11.26
C PRO A 149 1.66 -32.83 10.34
N ARG A 150 1.59 -31.58 10.78
CA ARG A 150 2.17 -30.44 10.06
C ARG A 150 2.60 -29.36 11.03
N VAL A 151 3.52 -28.51 10.58
CA VAL A 151 3.93 -27.31 11.33
C VAL A 151 2.89 -26.20 11.11
N ILE A 152 2.35 -25.67 12.20
CA ILE A 152 1.29 -24.65 12.19
C ILE A 152 1.77 -23.43 12.98
N LYS A 153 1.30 -22.23 12.63
CA LYS A 153 1.57 -21.02 13.42
C LYS A 153 0.59 -20.94 14.58
N LEU A 154 1.05 -20.54 15.77
CA LEU A 154 0.16 -20.32 16.92
C LEU A 154 -0.96 -19.31 16.61
N THR A 155 -0.67 -18.35 15.72
CA THR A 155 -1.66 -17.38 15.22
C THR A 155 -2.83 -18.05 14.51
N GLU A 156 -2.62 -19.13 13.77
CA GLU A 156 -3.69 -19.86 13.07
C GLU A 156 -4.65 -20.53 14.06
N LEU A 157 -4.11 -21.17 15.11
CA LEU A 157 -4.90 -21.73 16.20
C LEU A 157 -5.66 -20.65 16.97
N THR A 158 -5.02 -19.48 17.16
CA THR A 158 -5.64 -18.33 17.82
C THR A 158 -6.78 -17.76 16.98
N THR A 159 -6.61 -17.68 15.65
CA THR A 159 -7.66 -17.24 14.74
C THR A 159 -8.85 -18.19 14.75
N LYS A 160 -8.62 -19.51 14.74
CA LYS A 160 -9.71 -20.51 14.88
C LYS A 160 -10.44 -20.40 16.22
N LEU A 161 -9.71 -20.22 17.32
CA LEU A 161 -10.34 -19.97 18.61
C LEU A 161 -11.23 -18.72 18.55
N THR A 162 -10.73 -17.62 17.99
CA THR A 162 -11.52 -16.39 17.88
C THR A 162 -12.74 -16.54 17.00
N SER A 163 -12.69 -17.35 15.92
CA SER A 163 -13.87 -17.60 15.08
C SER A 163 -14.94 -18.39 15.82
N TRP A 164 -14.59 -19.42 16.59
CA TRP A 164 -15.59 -20.14 17.38
C TRP A 164 -16.16 -19.32 18.53
N MET A 165 -15.36 -18.42 19.11
CA MET A 165 -15.86 -17.46 20.09
C MET A 165 -16.85 -16.47 19.46
N LEU A 166 -16.60 -16.03 18.22
CA LEU A 166 -17.52 -15.20 17.44
C LEU A 166 -18.83 -15.94 17.14
N ASP A 167 -18.76 -17.21 16.73
CA ASP A 167 -19.93 -18.07 16.47
C ASP A 167 -20.75 -18.30 17.75
N GLY A 168 -20.09 -18.34 18.92
CA GLY A 168 -20.71 -18.40 20.24
C GLY A 168 -21.23 -17.05 20.77
N GLY A 169 -21.27 -16.00 19.95
CA GLY A 169 -21.84 -14.69 20.32
C GLY A 169 -20.86 -13.69 20.94
N ILE A 170 -19.57 -14.02 21.05
CA ILE A 170 -18.55 -13.09 21.56
C ILE A 170 -17.97 -12.27 20.40
N HIS A 171 -18.44 -11.04 20.25
CA HIS A 171 -17.95 -10.12 19.22
C HIS A 171 -16.59 -9.46 19.54
N MET A 172 -16.17 -9.46 20.82
CA MET A 172 -14.87 -8.94 21.24
C MET A 172 -14.15 -9.90 22.18
N VAL A 173 -13.13 -10.58 21.66
CA VAL A 173 -12.28 -11.48 22.45
C VAL A 173 -11.28 -10.68 23.29
N LYS A 174 -11.31 -10.84 24.62
CA LYS A 174 -10.37 -10.23 25.56
C LYS A 174 -8.92 -10.57 25.19
N ASP A 175 -8.01 -9.60 25.29
CA ASP A 175 -6.59 -9.81 24.99
C ASP A 175 -5.91 -10.79 25.97
N SER A 176 -6.42 -10.86 27.21
CA SER A 176 -6.04 -11.89 28.17
C SER A 176 -6.28 -13.29 27.60
N THR A 177 -7.44 -13.55 26.98
CA THR A 177 -7.77 -14.85 26.40
C THR A 177 -6.77 -15.25 25.32
N LYS A 178 -6.39 -14.32 24.42
CA LYS A 178 -5.38 -14.54 23.38
C LYS A 178 -3.99 -14.80 23.97
N LYS A 179 -3.62 -14.08 25.03
CA LYS A 179 -2.33 -14.25 25.72
C LYS A 179 -2.19 -15.63 26.38
N HIS A 180 -3.28 -16.24 26.83
CA HIS A 180 -3.28 -17.52 27.54
C HIS A 180 -3.43 -18.75 26.63
N VAL A 181 -3.64 -18.59 25.33
CA VAL A 181 -3.80 -19.71 24.37
C VAL A 181 -2.64 -20.71 24.47
N ARG A 182 -1.40 -20.20 24.44
CA ARG A 182 -0.20 -21.06 24.54
C ARG A 182 -0.19 -21.86 25.84
N ARG A 183 -0.44 -21.20 26.98
CA ARG A 183 -0.46 -21.85 28.30
C ARG A 183 -1.55 -22.94 28.38
N ASN A 184 -2.73 -22.69 27.82
CA ASN A 184 -3.82 -23.68 27.79
C ASN A 184 -3.46 -24.89 26.91
N LEU A 185 -2.85 -24.65 25.75
CA LEU A 185 -2.39 -25.74 24.88
C LEU A 185 -1.24 -26.55 25.49
N GLU A 186 -0.29 -25.89 26.18
CA GLU A 186 0.77 -26.57 26.93
C GLU A 186 0.22 -27.38 28.10
N THR A 187 -0.87 -26.92 28.74
CA THR A 187 -1.51 -27.66 29.84
C THR A 187 -2.19 -28.94 29.33
N GLU A 188 -2.88 -28.86 28.18
CA GLU A 188 -3.63 -29.98 27.61
C GLU A 188 -2.73 -30.96 26.82
N PHE A 189 -1.74 -30.44 26.09
CA PHE A 189 -0.95 -31.20 25.11
C PHE A 189 0.57 -31.11 25.34
N GLY A 190 1.06 -30.63 26.49
CA GLY A 190 2.47 -30.28 26.69
C GLY A 190 3.51 -31.36 26.38
N VAL A 191 3.13 -32.65 26.39
CA VAL A 191 4.00 -33.76 25.98
C VAL A 191 3.94 -33.99 24.47
N SER A 192 2.74 -33.90 23.88
CA SER A 192 2.47 -34.28 22.50
C SER A 192 2.52 -33.11 21.51
N LEU A 193 2.62 -31.87 21.98
CA LEU A 193 2.62 -30.66 21.16
C LEU A 193 3.81 -29.77 21.53
N GLN A 194 4.66 -29.52 20.55
CA GLN A 194 5.91 -28.77 20.70
C GLN A 194 5.76 -27.34 20.21
N PHE A 195 6.48 -26.42 20.85
CA PHE A 195 6.44 -24.97 20.56
C PHE A 195 7.85 -24.44 20.31
N VAL A 196 8.08 -23.87 19.12
CA VAL A 196 9.39 -23.35 18.69
C VAL A 196 9.22 -21.96 18.10
N HIS A 197 10.23 -21.10 18.23
CA HIS A 197 10.22 -19.78 17.60
C HIS A 197 10.86 -19.82 16.21
N ASP A 198 10.26 -19.13 15.24
CA ASP A 198 10.87 -18.90 13.93
C ASP A 198 11.98 -17.83 14.02
N ALA A 199 12.72 -17.64 12.93
CA ALA A 199 13.78 -16.63 12.84
C ALA A 199 13.28 -15.18 13.03
N LYS A 200 11.97 -14.95 12.93
CA LYS A 200 11.30 -13.65 13.13
C LYS A 200 10.65 -13.54 14.52
N GLY A 201 10.86 -14.51 15.40
CA GLY A 201 10.33 -14.57 16.77
C GLY A 201 8.89 -15.07 16.91
N LYS A 202 8.22 -15.52 15.83
CA LYS A 202 6.84 -16.04 15.87
C LYS A 202 6.81 -17.48 16.36
N VAL A 203 5.77 -17.85 17.10
CA VAL A 203 5.61 -19.22 17.64
C VAL A 203 5.02 -20.16 16.60
N LEU A 204 5.78 -21.22 16.30
CA LEU A 204 5.39 -22.39 15.56
C LEU A 204 4.99 -23.51 16.53
N VAL A 205 4.02 -24.30 16.11
CA VAL A 205 3.40 -25.38 16.87
C VAL A 205 3.39 -26.62 15.98
N TYR A 206 3.86 -27.76 16.49
CA TYR A 206 3.83 -29.02 15.75
C TYR A 206 3.65 -30.20 16.71
N PRO A 207 2.97 -31.27 16.28
CA PRO A 207 2.81 -32.45 17.12
C PRO A 207 4.10 -33.28 17.17
N ASP A 208 4.30 -34.03 18.24
CA ASP A 208 5.45 -34.92 18.45
C ASP A 208 5.51 -36.08 17.45
N ASN A 209 4.36 -36.51 16.94
CA ASN A 209 4.21 -37.54 15.94
C ASN A 209 4.56 -37.09 14.51
N LEU A 210 5.04 -35.86 14.31
CA LEU A 210 5.47 -35.34 13.01
C LEU A 210 6.78 -36.02 12.56
N PRO A 211 6.74 -36.87 11.51
CA PRO A 211 7.90 -37.64 11.15
C PRO A 211 8.88 -36.78 10.33
N ARG A 212 10.18 -36.98 10.59
CA ARG A 212 11.25 -36.16 10.00
C ARG A 212 11.32 -36.29 8.47
N ASP A 213 11.02 -37.47 7.93
CA ASP A 213 11.04 -37.72 6.49
C ASP A 213 9.98 -36.89 5.75
N GLU A 214 8.80 -36.72 6.33
CA GLU A 214 7.74 -35.88 5.76
C GLU A 214 8.15 -34.40 5.73
N LEU A 215 8.80 -33.92 6.79
CA LEU A 215 9.39 -32.58 6.83
C LEU A 215 10.46 -32.39 5.74
N VAL A 216 11.30 -33.39 5.50
CA VAL A 216 12.32 -33.35 4.45
C VAL A 216 11.67 -33.31 3.07
N LYS A 217 10.65 -34.14 2.81
CA LYS A 217 9.91 -34.14 1.54
C LYS A 217 9.24 -32.79 1.27
N GLN A 218 8.56 -32.22 2.27
CA GLN A 218 7.93 -30.90 2.16
C GLN A 218 8.95 -29.78 1.94
N ASN A 219 10.09 -29.84 2.63
CA ASN A 219 11.14 -28.84 2.46
C ASN A 219 11.78 -28.91 1.07
N VAL A 220 12.07 -30.11 0.55
CA VAL A 220 12.57 -30.30 -0.82
C VAL A 220 11.55 -29.78 -1.83
N PHE A 221 10.27 -30.14 -1.70
CA PHE A 221 9.21 -29.63 -2.57
C PHE A 221 9.10 -28.10 -2.54
N LEU A 222 9.20 -27.49 -1.37
CA LEU A 222 9.17 -26.04 -1.22
C LEU A 222 10.42 -25.38 -1.80
N MET A 223 11.60 -25.98 -1.63
CA MET A 223 12.84 -25.52 -2.25
C MET A 223 12.75 -25.59 -3.78
N ASP A 224 12.25 -26.68 -4.33
CA ASP A 224 12.00 -26.83 -5.78
C ASP A 224 10.97 -25.79 -6.26
N THR A 225 9.91 -25.55 -5.48
CA THR A 225 8.91 -24.53 -5.81
C THR A 225 9.48 -23.12 -5.74
N VAL A 226 10.33 -22.82 -4.75
CA VAL A 226 11.02 -21.53 -4.63
C VAL A 226 12.01 -21.36 -5.77
N GLN A 227 12.78 -22.40 -6.11
CA GLN A 227 13.67 -22.40 -7.25
C GLN A 227 12.90 -22.21 -8.57
N ASP A 228 11.72 -22.84 -8.70
CA ASP A 228 10.83 -22.64 -9.83
C ASP A 228 10.25 -21.22 -9.84
N LEU A 229 9.89 -20.63 -8.70
CA LEU A 229 9.42 -19.24 -8.58
C LEU A 229 10.54 -18.23 -8.88
N GLU A 230 11.75 -18.51 -8.44
CA GLU A 230 12.96 -17.73 -8.78
C GLU A 230 13.25 -17.85 -10.28
N SER A 231 13.02 -19.02 -10.88
CA SER A 231 13.08 -19.22 -12.34
C SER A 231 11.93 -18.55 -13.11
N LYS A 232 10.80 -18.23 -12.46
CA LYS A 232 9.70 -17.44 -13.07
C LYS A 232 10.05 -15.95 -13.22
N GLY A 233 11.17 -15.50 -12.65
CA GLY A 233 11.81 -14.23 -13.00
C GLY A 233 12.53 -14.26 -14.36
N ASP A 234 12.75 -15.45 -14.95
CA ASP A 234 13.40 -15.64 -16.24
C ASP A 234 12.36 -15.96 -17.33
N ILE A 235 11.93 -14.90 -18.02
CA ILE A 235 10.98 -14.96 -19.14
C ILE A 235 11.53 -15.80 -20.30
N GLU A 236 12.85 -15.82 -20.49
CA GLU A 236 13.50 -16.57 -21.57
C GLU A 236 13.57 -18.06 -21.26
N GLY A 237 13.79 -18.40 -19.99
CA GLY A 237 13.66 -19.75 -19.44
C GLY A 237 12.23 -20.28 -19.52
N LEU A 238 11.22 -19.46 -19.21
CA LEU A 238 9.81 -19.85 -19.30
C LEU A 238 9.38 -20.19 -20.74
N LEU A 239 9.78 -19.40 -21.74
CA LEU A 239 9.49 -19.68 -23.15
C LEU A 239 10.21 -20.93 -23.68
N LYS A 240 11.44 -21.21 -23.21
CA LYS A 240 12.20 -22.42 -23.57
C LYS A 240 11.68 -23.67 -22.87
N LYS A 241 11.29 -23.57 -21.59
CA LYS A 241 10.77 -24.68 -20.76
C LYS A 241 9.31 -24.99 -21.09
N SER A 242 8.52 -23.99 -21.52
CA SER A 242 7.15 -24.15 -22.00
C SER A 242 7.06 -24.57 -23.47
N GLY A 243 7.82 -25.59 -23.90
CA GLY A 243 7.70 -26.15 -25.27
C GLY A 243 6.23 -26.36 -25.70
N ASN A 244 5.33 -26.56 -24.73
CA ASN A 244 3.88 -26.64 -24.91
C ASN A 244 3.18 -25.35 -25.38
N LEU A 245 3.52 -24.14 -24.91
CA LEU A 245 2.81 -22.92 -25.33
C LEU A 245 3.25 -22.47 -26.73
N LYS A 246 4.56 -22.43 -26.98
CA LYS A 246 5.09 -22.11 -28.30
C LYS A 246 4.63 -23.15 -29.32
N GLY A 247 4.73 -24.44 -28.97
CA GLY A 247 4.20 -25.55 -29.76
C GLY A 247 2.70 -25.45 -30.01
N PHE A 248 1.90 -25.15 -28.99
CA PHE A 248 0.45 -24.95 -29.13
C PHE A 248 0.12 -23.79 -30.07
N LEU A 249 0.76 -22.64 -29.88
CA LEU A 249 0.55 -21.47 -30.74
C LEU A 249 1.05 -21.71 -32.17
N GLN A 250 2.12 -22.47 -32.35
CA GLN A 250 2.57 -22.92 -33.67
C GLN A 250 1.49 -23.76 -34.35
N HIS A 251 0.92 -24.77 -33.67
CA HIS A 251 -0.15 -25.61 -34.23
C HIS A 251 -1.47 -24.84 -34.45
N LEU A 252 -1.73 -23.80 -33.66
CA LEU A 252 -2.94 -22.98 -33.77
C LEU A 252 -2.86 -21.94 -34.89
N ILE A 253 -1.68 -21.32 -35.06
CA ILE A 253 -1.45 -20.20 -35.98
C ILE A 253 -0.90 -20.68 -37.32
N ALA A 254 -0.15 -21.77 -37.34
CA ALA A 254 0.35 -22.43 -38.53
C ALA A 254 -0.29 -23.81 -38.68
N GLU A 255 -0.53 -24.24 -39.92
CA GLU A 255 -0.86 -25.65 -40.20
C GLU A 255 0.29 -26.56 -39.73
N PRO A 256 -0.01 -27.84 -39.39
CA PRO A 256 1.01 -28.80 -38.98
C PRO A 256 2.01 -29.02 -40.12
N GLN A 257 3.13 -28.29 -40.07
CA GLN A 257 4.29 -28.38 -40.95
C GLN A 257 5.54 -28.37 -40.08
N ASP A 258 6.61 -29.00 -40.56
CA ASP A 258 7.86 -29.18 -39.82
C ASP A 258 8.36 -27.87 -39.17
N GLU A 259 8.75 -27.96 -37.90
CA GLU A 259 9.15 -26.85 -37.02
C GLU A 259 10.27 -25.96 -37.62
N ALA A 260 11.06 -26.53 -38.55
CA ALA A 260 12.15 -25.88 -39.27
C ALA A 260 11.70 -24.99 -40.45
N SER A 261 10.42 -24.97 -40.82
CA SER A 261 9.91 -24.30 -42.03
C SER A 261 9.07 -23.03 -41.78
N LEU A 262 8.91 -22.59 -40.53
CA LEU A 262 8.05 -21.45 -40.20
C LEU A 262 8.62 -20.13 -40.69
N SER A 263 7.83 -19.38 -41.46
CA SER A 263 8.16 -18.01 -41.91
C SER A 263 8.48 -17.08 -40.71
N PRO A 264 9.46 -16.16 -40.83
CA PRO A 264 9.78 -15.18 -39.79
C PRO A 264 8.57 -14.38 -39.31
N ARG A 265 7.62 -14.10 -40.22
CA ARG A 265 6.37 -13.40 -39.89
C ARG A 265 5.51 -14.20 -38.91
N ILE A 266 5.40 -15.51 -39.10
CA ILE A 266 4.60 -16.40 -38.26
C ILE A 266 5.28 -16.56 -36.90
N GLN A 267 6.61 -16.68 -36.88
CA GLN A 267 7.39 -16.73 -35.63
C GLN A 267 7.17 -15.47 -34.78
N HIS A 268 7.28 -14.29 -35.37
CA HIS A 268 7.01 -13.03 -34.66
C HIS A 268 5.56 -12.92 -34.17
N LEU A 269 4.60 -13.45 -34.93
CA LEU A 269 3.20 -13.46 -34.50
C LEU A 269 3.00 -14.36 -33.28
N ILE A 270 3.58 -15.57 -33.30
CA ILE A 270 3.53 -16.51 -32.17
C ILE A 270 4.16 -15.89 -30.93
N GLU A 271 5.33 -15.27 -31.06
CA GLU A 271 6.03 -14.61 -29.96
C GLU A 271 5.24 -13.41 -29.42
N SER A 272 4.65 -12.61 -30.32
CA SER A 272 3.84 -11.44 -29.95
C SER A 272 2.57 -11.83 -29.20
N VAL A 273 1.87 -12.87 -29.66
CA VAL A 273 0.65 -13.40 -29.01
C VAL A 273 0.99 -14.12 -27.71
N GLY A 274 2.07 -14.89 -27.69
CA GLY A 274 2.55 -15.57 -26.48
C GLY A 274 2.84 -14.58 -25.34
N GLN A 275 3.44 -13.43 -25.67
CA GLN A 275 3.69 -12.36 -24.69
C GLN A 275 2.39 -11.74 -24.15
N ASP A 276 1.35 -11.55 -24.97
CA ASP A 276 0.03 -11.09 -24.50
C ASP A 276 -0.61 -12.10 -23.53
N ILE A 277 -0.54 -13.39 -23.86
CA ILE A 277 -1.09 -14.45 -23.00
C ILE A 277 -0.37 -14.48 -21.65
N VAL A 278 0.96 -14.43 -21.65
CA VAL A 278 1.77 -14.40 -20.42
C VAL A 278 1.43 -13.18 -19.58
N HIS A 279 1.33 -12.00 -20.19
CA HIS A 279 0.97 -10.77 -19.47
C HIS A 279 -0.43 -10.85 -18.86
N GLY A 280 -1.41 -11.38 -19.61
CA GLY A 280 -2.79 -11.56 -19.15
C GLY A 280 -2.91 -12.56 -17.99
N VAL A 281 -2.31 -13.75 -18.14
CA VAL A 281 -2.36 -14.81 -17.12
C VAL A 281 -1.65 -14.38 -15.83
N THR A 282 -0.57 -13.61 -15.94
CA THR A 282 0.16 -13.09 -14.78
C THR A 282 -0.47 -11.83 -14.18
N ARG A 283 -1.61 -11.37 -14.70
CA ARG A 283 -2.31 -10.15 -14.25
C ARG A 283 -1.37 -8.92 -14.22
N GLY A 284 -0.48 -8.83 -15.21
CA GLY A 284 0.49 -7.75 -15.32
C GLY A 284 1.67 -7.79 -14.35
N GLN A 285 1.82 -8.87 -13.57
CA GLN A 285 3.01 -9.08 -12.73
C GLN A 285 4.26 -9.27 -13.57
N LEU A 286 4.17 -10.05 -14.66
CA LEU A 286 5.23 -10.16 -15.66
C LEU A 286 4.96 -9.17 -16.81
N LYS A 287 5.97 -8.38 -17.13
CA LYS A 287 5.94 -7.36 -18.19
C LYS A 287 6.88 -7.81 -19.31
N PRO A 288 6.40 -8.62 -20.27
CA PRO A 288 7.25 -9.15 -21.32
C PRO A 288 7.73 -8.04 -22.28
N PRO A 289 8.78 -8.30 -23.08
CA PRO A 289 9.42 -7.28 -23.93
C PRO A 289 8.44 -6.48 -24.79
N LYS A 290 7.44 -7.11 -25.41
CA LYS A 290 6.38 -6.45 -26.18
C LYS A 290 5.68 -5.38 -25.35
N HIS A 291 5.24 -5.71 -24.14
CA HIS A 291 4.46 -4.79 -23.29
C HIS A 291 5.28 -3.61 -22.81
N LEU A 292 6.60 -3.72 -22.75
CA LEU A 292 7.53 -2.65 -22.38
C LEU A 292 8.00 -1.83 -23.59
N MET A 293 8.40 -2.50 -24.67
CA MET A 293 9.00 -1.89 -25.86
C MET A 293 7.97 -1.24 -26.79
N LEU A 294 6.78 -1.82 -26.93
CA LEU A 294 5.73 -1.23 -27.75
C LEU A 294 5.31 0.17 -27.29
N PRO A 295 4.95 0.42 -26.01
CA PRO A 295 4.56 1.76 -25.59
C PRO A 295 5.75 2.73 -25.58
N TYR A 296 6.96 2.21 -25.37
CA TYR A 296 8.20 2.99 -25.51
C TYR A 296 8.36 3.50 -26.95
N ALA A 297 8.31 2.59 -27.92
CA ALA A 297 8.41 2.92 -29.34
C ALA A 297 7.38 3.98 -29.74
N ILE A 298 6.13 3.79 -29.31
CA ILE A 298 5.04 4.72 -29.59
C ILE A 298 5.31 6.09 -28.98
N LYS A 299 5.82 6.13 -27.74
CA LYS A 299 6.19 7.37 -27.08
C LYS A 299 7.26 8.12 -27.86
N THR A 300 8.33 7.44 -28.26
CA THR A 300 9.45 8.05 -29.00
C THR A 300 9.03 8.50 -30.41
N LEU A 301 8.23 7.70 -31.11
CA LEU A 301 7.85 7.98 -32.49
C LEU A 301 6.74 9.02 -32.62
N THR A 302 5.79 9.06 -31.67
CA THR A 302 4.57 9.87 -31.81
C THR A 302 4.38 10.90 -30.71
N GLY A 303 4.99 10.72 -29.53
CA GLY A 303 4.73 11.55 -28.35
C GLY A 303 3.29 11.51 -27.84
N SER A 304 2.40 10.68 -28.41
CA SER A 304 0.98 10.67 -28.06
C SER A 304 0.70 9.81 -26.83
N VAL A 305 0.37 10.47 -25.73
CA VAL A 305 -0.04 9.82 -24.47
C VAL A 305 -1.38 9.10 -24.66
N GLU A 306 -2.29 9.68 -25.45
CA GLU A 306 -3.61 9.14 -25.75
C GLU A 306 -3.51 7.79 -26.48
N LEU A 307 -2.59 7.68 -27.44
CA LEU A 307 -2.35 6.45 -28.19
C LEU A 307 -1.84 5.33 -27.27
N ILE A 308 -0.89 5.65 -26.39
CA ILE A 308 -0.38 4.70 -25.39
C ILE A 308 -1.49 4.27 -24.43
N ARG A 309 -2.31 5.21 -23.95
CA ARG A 309 -3.46 4.92 -23.09
C ARG A 309 -4.49 4.03 -23.76
N MET A 310 -4.74 4.23 -25.06
CA MET A 310 -5.67 3.41 -25.83
C MET A 310 -5.18 1.96 -25.91
N ILE A 311 -3.92 1.76 -26.27
CA ILE A 311 -3.32 0.42 -26.41
C ILE A 311 -3.18 -0.27 -25.04
N PHE A 312 -2.91 0.51 -23.98
CA PHE A 312 -2.89 0.01 -22.60
C PHE A 312 -4.26 -0.54 -22.19
N ARG A 313 -5.35 0.16 -22.54
CA ARG A 313 -6.72 -0.31 -22.28
C ARG A 313 -7.07 -1.60 -23.04
N LEU A 314 -6.40 -1.85 -24.18
CA LEU A 314 -6.53 -3.10 -24.93
C LEU A 314 -5.67 -4.24 -24.36
N GLY A 315 -4.84 -3.98 -23.35
CA GLY A 315 -4.03 -5.00 -22.67
C GLY A 315 -2.73 -5.40 -23.39
N HIS A 316 -2.30 -4.62 -24.39
CA HIS A 316 -1.11 -4.92 -25.20
C HIS A 316 0.17 -4.19 -24.75
N CYS A 317 0.08 -3.31 -23.77
CA CYS A 317 1.23 -2.59 -23.25
C CYS A 317 1.07 -2.21 -21.76
N VAL A 318 2.13 -1.68 -21.17
CA VAL A 318 2.12 -1.06 -19.83
C VAL A 318 1.59 0.38 -19.86
N SER A 319 1.23 0.93 -18.69
CA SER A 319 0.70 2.30 -18.64
C SER A 319 1.76 3.33 -18.99
N TYR A 320 1.34 4.49 -19.50
CA TYR A 320 2.25 5.60 -19.79
C TYR A 320 3.11 6.00 -18.58
N THR A 321 2.52 6.02 -17.38
CA THR A 321 3.23 6.31 -16.13
C THR A 321 4.34 5.30 -15.86
N GLN A 322 4.07 4.01 -16.08
CA GLN A 322 5.08 2.96 -15.92
C GLN A 322 6.21 3.09 -16.95
N VAL A 323 5.92 3.56 -18.16
CA VAL A 323 6.97 3.87 -19.16
C VAL A 323 7.88 5.01 -18.67
N GLU A 324 7.31 6.09 -18.12
CA GLU A 324 8.10 7.21 -17.56
C GLU A 324 8.93 6.80 -16.34
N GLU A 325 8.38 5.95 -15.46
CA GLU A 325 9.11 5.38 -14.32
C GLU A 325 10.30 4.55 -14.79
N LEU A 326 10.11 3.71 -15.81
CA LEU A 326 11.16 2.87 -16.38
C LEU A 326 12.25 3.69 -17.08
N GLU A 327 11.88 4.72 -17.85
CA GLU A 327 12.84 5.66 -18.44
C GLU A 327 13.71 6.33 -17.38
N SER A 328 13.07 6.80 -16.30
CA SER A 328 13.76 7.44 -15.19
C SER A 328 14.70 6.48 -14.49
N ALA A 329 14.27 5.23 -14.26
CA ALA A 329 15.09 4.19 -13.65
C ALA A 329 16.32 3.83 -14.50
N VAL A 330 16.16 3.67 -15.81
CA VAL A 330 17.27 3.39 -16.74
C VAL A 330 18.26 4.57 -16.77
N CYS A 331 17.76 5.81 -16.75
CA CYS A 331 18.59 7.00 -16.69
C CYS A 331 19.44 7.03 -15.41
N ILE A 332 18.83 6.79 -14.24
CA ILE A 332 19.52 6.74 -12.96
C ILE A 332 20.58 5.63 -12.95
N GLN A 333 20.23 4.43 -13.40
CA GLN A 333 21.17 3.31 -13.49
C GLN A 333 22.38 3.65 -14.37
N LYS A 334 22.15 4.36 -15.49
CA LYS A 334 23.24 4.78 -16.37
C LYS A 334 24.13 5.83 -15.69
N LEU A 335 23.55 6.78 -14.98
CA LEU A 335 24.31 7.77 -14.19
C LEU A 335 25.16 7.10 -13.11
N GLU A 336 24.60 6.14 -12.38
CA GLU A 336 25.31 5.38 -11.33
C GLU A 336 26.44 4.50 -11.87
N SER A 337 26.33 4.04 -13.12
CA SER A 337 27.37 3.24 -13.78
C SER A 337 28.62 4.05 -14.17
N HIS A 338 28.56 5.38 -14.12
CA HIS A 338 29.71 6.25 -14.34
C HIS A 338 30.26 6.72 -12.99
N THR A 339 31.42 6.18 -12.58
CA THR A 339 32.03 6.38 -11.25
C THR A 339 32.91 7.63 -11.12
N ASP A 340 33.17 8.37 -12.20
CA ASP A 340 33.92 9.62 -12.17
C ASP A 340 32.97 10.82 -12.09
N GLU A 341 33.35 11.87 -11.35
CA GLU A 341 32.65 13.18 -11.25
C GLU A 341 32.41 13.90 -12.60
N SER A 342 32.75 13.27 -13.73
CA SER A 342 32.44 13.76 -15.07
C SER A 342 31.01 13.38 -15.46
N VAL A 343 30.21 14.37 -15.83
CA VAL A 343 28.94 14.18 -16.54
C VAL A 343 29.17 13.23 -17.72
N PRO A 344 28.37 12.16 -17.90
CA PRO A 344 28.55 11.23 -19.00
C PRO A 344 28.33 11.98 -20.32
N MET A 345 29.44 12.30 -20.97
CA MET A 345 29.44 12.96 -22.26
C MET A 345 29.35 11.91 -23.35
N PRO A 346 28.50 12.11 -24.36
CA PRO A 346 28.47 11.23 -25.50
C PRO A 346 29.78 11.23 -26.29
N GLU A 347 30.13 10.06 -26.82
CA GLU A 347 31.39 9.82 -27.54
C GLU A 347 31.60 10.70 -28.78
N GLN A 348 30.53 11.34 -29.29
CA GLN A 348 30.60 12.20 -30.47
C GLN A 348 31.05 13.65 -30.17
N ILE A 349 31.21 14.05 -28.90
CA ILE A 349 31.68 15.41 -28.56
C ILE A 349 33.19 15.46 -28.65
N GLN A 350 33.70 16.29 -29.57
CA GLN A 350 35.13 16.50 -29.78
C GLN A 350 35.63 17.73 -29.01
N PRO A 351 36.86 17.69 -28.47
CA PRO A 351 37.47 18.86 -27.82
C PRO A 351 37.54 20.05 -28.78
N LEU A 352 37.31 21.26 -28.26
CA LEU A 352 37.50 22.54 -28.97
C LEU A 352 36.58 22.77 -30.18
N ILE A 353 35.55 21.93 -30.37
CA ILE A 353 34.49 22.16 -31.36
C ILE A 353 33.28 22.77 -30.65
N PRO A 354 32.85 24.00 -31.02
CA PRO A 354 31.64 24.59 -30.50
C PRO A 354 30.45 23.67 -30.74
N THR A 355 29.92 23.09 -29.66
CA THR A 355 28.83 22.11 -29.71
C THR A 355 27.63 22.69 -28.98
N THR A 356 26.52 22.86 -29.69
CA THR A 356 25.26 23.25 -29.07
C THR A 356 24.62 22.02 -28.45
N LEU A 357 24.57 21.99 -27.12
CA LEU A 357 23.83 20.99 -26.36
C LEU A 357 22.35 21.36 -26.33
N ALA A 358 21.53 20.60 -27.05
CA ALA A 358 20.08 20.60 -26.87
C ALA A 358 19.73 19.49 -25.87
N TRP A 359 19.22 19.88 -24.70
CA TRP A 359 18.72 18.94 -23.70
C TRP A 359 17.30 18.52 -24.10
N ASP A 360 17.18 17.46 -24.88
CA ASP A 360 15.89 16.79 -25.14
C ASP A 360 15.87 15.42 -24.44
N ARG A 361 14.68 14.93 -24.08
CA ARG A 361 14.52 13.69 -23.31
C ARG A 361 15.10 12.52 -24.09
N VAL A 362 16.14 11.89 -23.55
CA VAL A 362 16.80 10.72 -24.15
C VAL A 362 15.78 9.59 -24.34
N GLY A 363 15.48 9.28 -25.60
CA GLY A 363 14.67 8.13 -26.00
C GLY A 363 15.54 6.91 -26.34
N ILE A 364 15.18 5.74 -25.82
CA ILE A 364 15.68 4.42 -26.20
C ILE A 364 15.14 4.12 -27.60
N ASN A 365 16.01 3.89 -28.58
CA ASN A 365 15.59 3.46 -29.91
C ASN A 365 15.37 1.93 -29.92
N PRO A 366 14.14 1.44 -30.12
CA PRO A 366 13.82 0.01 -30.10
C PRO A 366 14.29 -0.78 -31.33
N GLU A 367 14.83 -0.13 -32.38
CA GLU A 367 15.33 -0.83 -33.58
C GLU A 367 16.64 -1.60 -33.34
N TRP A 368 17.31 -1.40 -32.20
CA TRP A 368 18.57 -2.06 -31.85
C TRP A 368 18.40 -2.81 -30.52
N GLY A 369 18.02 -4.08 -30.58
CA GLY A 369 17.81 -4.92 -29.39
C GLY A 369 19.04 -4.89 -28.48
N TRP A 370 18.84 -4.55 -27.20
CA TRP A 370 19.78 -4.56 -26.04
C TRP A 370 21.24 -4.10 -26.23
N TYR A 371 21.65 -3.66 -27.41
CA TYR A 371 22.93 -3.02 -27.64
C TYR A 371 22.78 -1.54 -27.35
N ILE A 372 23.32 -1.14 -26.20
CA ILE A 372 23.73 0.24 -25.93
C ILE A 372 24.81 0.58 -26.95
N SER A 373 24.40 0.96 -28.16
CA SER A 373 25.29 1.39 -29.23
C SER A 373 24.94 2.83 -29.55
N SER A 374 25.86 3.72 -29.15
CA SER A 374 26.09 5.02 -29.75
C SER A 374 24.88 5.95 -29.84
N SER A 375 24.75 6.80 -28.82
CA SER A 375 23.93 8.00 -28.79
C SER A 375 23.88 8.71 -30.14
N LYS A 376 22.78 8.63 -30.89
CA LYS A 376 22.57 9.52 -32.05
C LYS A 376 22.08 10.86 -31.52
N TRP A 377 23.00 11.80 -31.37
CA TRP A 377 22.67 13.21 -31.17
C TRP A 377 22.25 13.80 -32.51
N HIS A 378 20.98 14.21 -32.61
CA HIS A 378 20.56 15.06 -33.72
C HIS A 378 21.04 16.49 -33.43
N CYS A 379 22.19 16.85 -33.99
CA CYS A 379 22.66 18.23 -34.01
C CYS A 379 21.89 18.97 -35.10
N SER A 380 20.89 19.78 -34.73
CA SER A 380 20.28 20.75 -35.65
C SER A 380 20.96 22.10 -35.46
N ALA A 381 21.44 22.69 -36.55
CA ALA A 381 22.08 23.99 -36.54
C ALA A 381 21.01 25.08 -36.33
N THR A 382 20.77 25.47 -35.08
CA THR A 382 20.07 26.71 -34.76
C THR A 382 20.95 27.59 -33.89
N TYR A 383 21.30 28.74 -34.46
CA TYR A 383 22.18 29.75 -33.89
C TYR A 383 21.65 30.23 -32.54
N SER A 384 22.45 30.04 -31.49
CA SER A 384 22.40 30.91 -30.31
C SER A 384 23.81 31.05 -29.75
N VAL A 385 24.33 32.28 -29.85
CA VAL A 385 25.66 32.68 -29.39
C VAL A 385 25.61 32.84 -27.88
N TRP A 386 26.49 32.14 -27.16
CA TRP A 386 26.79 32.45 -25.77
C TRP A 386 28.30 32.60 -25.63
N THR A 387 28.73 33.83 -25.33
CA THR A 387 30.10 34.14 -24.93
C THR A 387 30.23 33.87 -23.43
N THR A 388 31.07 32.92 -23.04
CA THR A 388 31.56 32.83 -21.67
C THR A 388 32.90 33.56 -21.60
N SER A 389 32.91 34.70 -20.93
CA SER A 389 34.13 35.39 -20.53
C SER A 389 34.91 34.52 -19.54
N SER A 390 36.22 34.44 -19.78
CA SER A 390 37.28 33.74 -19.05
C SER A 390 37.31 33.96 -17.54
#